data_AF-A0A6M0FCC2-F1
#
_entry.id   AF-A0A6M0FCC2-F1
#
_cell.length_a   1.000
_cell.length_b   1.000
_cell.length_c   1.000
_cell.angle_alpha   90.00
_cell.angle_beta   90.00
_cell.angle_gamma   90.00
#
_symmetry.space_group_name_H-M   'P 1'
#
loop_
_entity.id
_entity.type
_entity.pdbx_description
1 polymer ?
#
loop_
_entity_poly.entity_id
_entity_poly.type
_entity_poly.pdbx_seq_one_letter_code
_entity_poly.pdbx_strand_id
1 'polypeptide(L)'
;MARKKRNRLNKKTLTSAEIDIYADYLKGNRKHSVPRKLSPEKQERKGGGVYPFGLSPAATPGPADRLKVTATVGALDLLSRFSSINYAKLGITTTLSDVTGTVPTGKAFAPALWIPTLGPAELVYSSGTSAFTGRNTRSANTRSGSIPFGRNTGANINDAKTGDAVASIAACDEEDMRTSLENMAAADASGGLEGGDQYVTKTFLPEEFYQISQDVTAEIGDYAPAAPVY
;
A
#
# COMPACT_ATOMS: atom_id res chain seq x y z
N MET A 1 11.16 3.60 -20.74
CA MET A 1 10.49 4.87 -20.35
C MET A 1 11.13 5.39 -19.06
N ALA A 2 11.57 6.66 -19.04
CA ALA A 2 12.14 7.25 -17.83
C ALA A 2 11.04 7.44 -16.76
N ARG A 3 11.23 6.81 -15.59
CA ARG A 3 10.35 6.92 -14.42
C ARG A 3 10.28 8.39 -14.01
N LYS A 4 9.13 9.06 -14.16
CA LYS A 4 8.88 10.39 -13.58
C LYS A 4 9.04 10.23 -12.05
N LYS A 5 10.17 10.70 -11.49
CA LYS A 5 10.39 10.73 -10.05
C LYS A 5 9.18 11.43 -9.43
N ARG A 6 8.44 10.73 -8.57
CA ARG A 6 7.39 11.38 -7.78
C ARG A 6 8.08 12.47 -6.97
N ASN A 7 7.76 13.73 -7.27
CA ASN A 7 8.24 14.87 -6.48
C ASN A 7 7.66 14.70 -5.08
N ARG A 8 8.41 14.06 -4.18
CA ARG A 8 8.16 14.17 -2.75
C ARG A 8 8.20 15.66 -2.42
N LEU A 9 7.11 16.17 -1.84
CA LEU A 9 7.05 17.54 -1.32
C LEU A 9 8.25 17.74 -0.40
N ASN A 10 9.25 18.50 -0.88
CA ASN A 10 10.39 18.90 -0.10
C ASN A 10 10.36 20.43 0.03
N LYS A 11 10.97 20.99 1.07
CA LYS A 11 11.06 22.45 1.25
C LYS A 11 11.66 23.20 0.05
N LYS A 12 12.36 22.51 -0.86
CA LYS A 12 12.96 23.07 -2.08
C LYS A 12 11.97 23.24 -3.26
N THR A 13 10.74 22.71 -3.17
CA THR A 13 9.72 22.76 -4.25
C THR A 13 8.49 23.58 -3.88
N LEU A 14 8.49 24.20 -2.70
CA LEU A 14 7.42 25.04 -2.18
C LEU A 14 7.85 26.51 -2.21
N THR A 15 6.95 27.39 -2.61
CA THR A 15 7.16 28.85 -2.47
C THR A 15 7.09 29.25 -1.00
N SER A 16 7.61 30.43 -0.64
CA SER A 16 7.58 30.93 0.74
C SER A 16 6.16 30.91 1.34
N ALA A 17 5.16 31.34 0.56
CA ALA A 17 3.75 31.30 0.97
C ALA A 17 3.23 29.87 1.20
N GLU A 18 3.71 28.89 0.45
CA GLU A 18 3.32 27.47 0.62
C GLU A 18 4.01 26.83 1.82
N ILE A 19 5.21 27.28 2.17
CA ILE A 19 5.91 26.86 3.39
C ILE A 19 5.17 27.35 4.63
N ASP A 20 4.70 28.60 4.62
CA ASP A 20 3.92 29.17 5.72
C ASP A 20 2.60 28.42 5.91
N ILE A 21 1.92 28.11 4.80
CA ILE A 21 0.69 27.28 4.80
C ILE A 21 0.97 25.88 5.35
N TYR A 22 2.08 25.27 4.95
CA TYR A 22 2.47 23.95 5.47
C TYR A 22 2.79 24.01 6.97
N ALA A 23 3.43 25.08 7.44
CA ALA A 23 3.70 25.29 8.86
C ALA A 23 2.40 25.47 9.67
N ASP A 24 1.42 26.22 9.15
CA ASP A 24 0.10 26.37 9.77
C ASP A 24 -0.68 25.05 9.81
N TYR A 25 -0.54 24.22 8.78
CA TYR A 25 -1.09 22.86 8.77
C TYR A 25 -0.44 22.00 9.87
N LEU A 26 0.89 22.00 10.00
CA LEU A 26 1.61 21.26 11.05
C LEU A 26 1.22 21.73 12.47
N LYS A 27 0.92 23.02 12.64
CA LYS A 27 0.41 23.59 13.90
C LYS A 27 -1.06 23.27 14.17
N GLY A 28 -1.77 22.64 13.23
CA GLY A 28 -3.19 22.26 13.37
C GLY A 28 -4.18 23.39 13.11
N ASN A 29 -3.72 24.58 12.71
CA ASN A 29 -4.56 25.73 12.37
C ASN A 29 -5.33 25.51 11.07
N ARG A 30 -4.82 24.64 10.20
CA ARG A 30 -5.53 24.14 9.01
C ARG A 30 -5.78 22.65 9.14
N LYS A 31 -7.04 22.24 9.03
CA LYS A 31 -7.44 20.83 9.07
C LYS A 31 -7.83 20.36 7.68
N HIS A 32 -7.30 19.21 7.28
CA HIS A 32 -7.82 18.51 6.11
C HIS A 32 -9.10 17.77 6.51
N SER A 33 -10.24 18.20 6.00
CA SER A 33 -11.47 17.44 6.15
C SER A 33 -11.36 16.17 5.31
N VAL A 34 -11.41 15.01 5.95
CA VAL A 34 -11.56 13.73 5.27
C VAL A 34 -13.05 13.43 5.25
N PRO A 35 -13.77 13.73 4.16
CA PRO A 35 -15.23 13.61 4.12
C PRO A 35 -15.73 12.17 4.34
N ARG A 36 -14.84 11.18 4.22
CA ARG A 36 -15.11 9.76 4.51
C ARG A 36 -14.04 9.20 5.42
N LYS A 37 -14.06 9.57 6.70
CA LYS A 37 -13.23 8.91 7.72
C LYS A 37 -13.67 7.45 7.83
N LEU A 38 -12.71 6.52 7.87
CA LEU A 38 -13.00 5.11 8.11
C LEU A 38 -13.60 4.95 9.51
N SER A 39 -14.62 4.10 9.64
CA SER A 39 -15.14 3.71 10.95
C SER A 39 -14.06 2.96 11.74
N PRO A 40 -14.15 2.91 13.09
CA PRO A 40 -13.17 2.21 13.92
C PRO A 40 -12.93 0.76 13.48
N GLU A 41 -13.99 0.03 13.11
CA GLU A 41 -13.91 -1.37 12.67
C GLU A 41 -13.11 -1.50 11.37
N LYS A 42 -13.18 -0.49 10.49
CA LYS A 42 -12.43 -0.47 9.23
C LYS A 42 -10.98 -0.02 9.40
N GLN A 43 -10.62 0.53 10.56
CA GLN A 43 -9.24 0.87 10.93
C GLN A 43 -8.49 -0.32 11.53
N GLU A 44 -9.19 -1.35 11.98
CA GLU A 44 -8.57 -2.58 12.46
C GLU A 44 -7.63 -3.19 11.41
N ARG A 45 -6.53 -3.78 11.88
CA ARG A 45 -5.56 -4.45 11.02
C ARG A 45 -5.73 -5.95 11.08
N LYS A 46 -5.79 -6.59 9.92
CA LYS A 46 -5.70 -8.04 9.79
C LYS A 46 -4.28 -8.42 9.38
N GLY A 47 -3.75 -9.45 10.03
CA GLY A 47 -2.46 -10.03 9.72
C GLY A 47 -2.57 -11.11 8.65
N GLY A 48 -1.50 -11.30 7.90
CA GLY A 48 -1.31 -12.40 6.98
C GLY A 48 0.18 -12.64 6.75
N GLY A 49 0.50 -13.43 5.73
CA GLY A 49 1.88 -13.64 5.29
C GLY A 49 1.99 -13.73 3.79
N VAL A 50 3.14 -13.32 3.27
CA VAL A 50 3.46 -13.37 1.84
C VAL A 50 4.84 -13.97 1.63
N TYR A 51 5.07 -14.59 0.48
CA TYR A 51 6.42 -14.90 0.02
C TYR A 51 7.03 -13.62 -0.54
N PRO A 52 8.10 -13.06 0.07
CA PRO A 52 8.71 -11.82 -0.39
C PRO A 52 9.45 -12.02 -1.72
N PHE A 53 9.63 -10.94 -2.48
CA PHE A 53 10.36 -10.96 -3.76
C PHE A 53 11.88 -10.90 -3.56
N GLY A 54 12.35 -10.14 -2.58
CA GLY A 54 13.75 -9.87 -2.29
C GLY A 54 14.48 -10.97 -1.51
N LEU A 55 13.78 -12.02 -1.09
CA LEU A 55 14.38 -13.23 -0.55
C LEU A 55 14.07 -14.40 -1.48
N SER A 56 15.09 -15.21 -1.77
CA SER A 56 14.91 -16.44 -2.52
C SER A 56 14.13 -17.44 -1.67
N PRO A 57 12.97 -17.95 -2.13
CA PRO A 57 12.26 -19.00 -1.43
C PRO A 57 13.03 -20.33 -1.51
N ALA A 58 12.81 -21.22 -0.54
CA ALA A 58 13.29 -22.60 -0.64
C ALA A 58 12.75 -23.32 -1.89
N ALA A 59 13.45 -24.38 -2.34
CA ALA A 59 13.04 -25.19 -3.49
C ALA A 59 11.62 -25.76 -3.36
N THR A 60 11.23 -26.09 -2.12
CA THR A 60 9.85 -26.39 -1.74
C THR A 60 9.39 -25.30 -0.77
N PRO A 61 8.65 -24.29 -1.23
CA PRO A 61 8.22 -23.17 -0.39
C PRO A 61 7.37 -23.64 0.79
N GLY A 62 7.72 -23.18 1.99
CA GLY A 62 7.02 -23.53 3.23
C GLY A 62 6.62 -22.30 4.05
N PRO A 63 6.01 -22.50 5.23
CA PRO A 63 5.66 -21.43 6.16
C PRO A 63 6.82 -20.51 6.57
N ALA A 64 8.05 -21.06 6.62
CA ALA A 64 9.25 -20.34 7.02
C ALA A 64 9.74 -19.32 5.98
N ASP A 65 9.32 -19.45 4.71
CA ASP A 65 9.66 -18.48 3.66
C ASP A 65 8.66 -17.31 3.61
N ARG A 66 7.60 -17.34 4.43
CA ARG A 66 6.58 -16.27 4.47
C ARG A 66 6.89 -15.23 5.53
N LEU A 67 6.92 -13.97 5.12
CA LEU A 67 7.04 -12.84 6.03
C LEU A 67 5.67 -12.27 6.39
N LYS A 68 5.52 -11.84 7.65
CA LYS A 68 4.29 -11.27 8.16
C LYS A 68 3.98 -9.94 7.50
N VAL A 69 2.74 -9.77 7.07
CA VAL A 69 2.18 -8.52 6.54
C VAL A 69 0.90 -8.16 7.28
N THR A 70 0.51 -6.90 7.20
CA THR A 70 -0.76 -6.43 7.75
C THR A 70 -1.43 -5.45 6.80
N ALA A 71 -2.76 -5.49 6.74
CA ALA A 71 -3.57 -4.52 6.01
C ALA A 71 -4.77 -4.11 6.87
N THR A 72 -5.30 -2.90 6.66
CA THR A 72 -6.54 -2.48 7.34
C THR A 72 -7.74 -3.18 6.74
N VAL A 73 -8.77 -3.46 7.54
CA VAL A 73 -10.03 -4.05 7.06
C VAL A 73 -10.62 -3.21 5.93
N GLY A 74 -10.57 -1.87 6.04
CA GLY A 74 -11.04 -0.99 4.97
C GLY A 74 -10.27 -1.11 3.64
N ALA A 75 -8.97 -1.44 3.67
CA ALA A 75 -8.22 -1.73 2.45
C ALA A 75 -8.61 -3.09 1.86
N LEU A 76 -8.86 -4.08 2.72
CA LEU A 76 -9.29 -5.42 2.32
C LEU A 76 -10.73 -5.45 1.78
N ASP A 77 -11.61 -4.57 2.25
CA ASP A 77 -12.94 -4.40 1.65
C ASP A 77 -12.88 -3.93 0.20
N LEU A 78 -11.83 -3.20 -0.21
CA LEU A 78 -11.67 -2.81 -1.61
C LEU A 78 -11.39 -4.04 -2.47
N LEU A 79 -10.70 -5.05 -1.92
CA LEU A 79 -10.45 -6.31 -2.61
C LEU A 79 -11.76 -7.01 -2.98
N SER A 80 -12.77 -6.96 -2.11
CA SER A 80 -14.06 -7.60 -2.37
C SER A 80 -14.85 -6.94 -3.51
N ARG A 81 -14.36 -5.83 -4.08
CA ARG A 81 -14.97 -5.18 -5.26
C ARG A 81 -14.48 -5.78 -6.57
N PHE A 82 -13.38 -6.53 -6.51
CA PHE A 82 -12.77 -7.20 -7.65
C PHE A 82 -13.17 -8.68 -7.61
N SER A 83 -13.92 -9.14 -8.61
CA SER A 83 -14.39 -10.52 -8.67
C SER A 83 -13.23 -11.51 -8.92
N SER A 84 -12.20 -11.04 -9.64
CA SER A 84 -11.08 -11.88 -10.08
C SER A 84 -9.88 -11.88 -9.13
N ILE A 85 -9.86 -10.98 -8.14
CA ILE A 85 -8.72 -10.78 -7.23
C ILE A 85 -9.12 -11.13 -5.80
N ASN A 86 -8.35 -12.04 -5.18
CA ASN A 86 -8.54 -12.44 -3.79
C ASN A 86 -7.18 -12.62 -3.09
N TYR A 87 -7.19 -12.94 -1.79
CA TYR A 87 -5.98 -13.15 -0.99
C TYR A 87 -5.01 -14.15 -1.63
N ALA A 88 -5.54 -15.28 -2.10
CA ALA A 88 -4.73 -16.31 -2.73
C ALA A 88 -4.06 -15.77 -4.00
N LYS A 89 -4.76 -15.01 -4.84
CA LYS A 89 -4.19 -14.39 -6.06
C LYS A 89 -3.11 -13.35 -5.76
N LEU A 90 -3.21 -12.64 -4.63
CA LEU A 90 -2.20 -11.71 -4.14
C LEU A 90 -0.99 -12.41 -3.47
N GLY A 91 -1.00 -13.75 -3.37
CA GLY A 91 0.04 -14.49 -2.65
C GLY A 91 -0.03 -14.30 -1.14
N ILE A 92 -1.19 -13.94 -0.60
CA ILE A 92 -1.42 -13.72 0.83
C ILE A 92 -2.03 -14.97 1.46
N THR A 93 -1.39 -15.51 2.49
CA THR A 93 -2.07 -16.39 3.45
C THR A 93 -2.69 -15.57 4.58
N THR A 94 -3.93 -15.91 4.94
CA THR A 94 -4.61 -15.36 6.12
C THR A 94 -4.41 -16.23 7.36
N THR A 95 -3.90 -17.45 7.19
CA THR A 95 -3.65 -18.40 8.28
C THR A 95 -2.32 -18.07 8.95
N LEU A 96 -2.39 -17.43 10.12
CA LEU A 96 -1.18 -16.95 10.82
C LEU A 96 -0.24 -18.06 11.28
N SER A 97 -0.73 -19.28 11.53
CA SER A 97 0.14 -20.43 11.83
C SER A 97 1.05 -20.82 10.66
N ASP A 98 0.70 -20.42 9.44
CA ASP A 98 1.50 -20.66 8.23
C ASP A 98 2.51 -19.53 7.97
N VAL A 99 2.68 -18.61 8.92
CA VAL A 99 3.57 -17.45 8.81
C VAL A 99 4.62 -17.55 9.91
N THR A 100 5.73 -18.23 9.60
CA THR A 100 6.81 -18.47 10.57
C THR A 100 8.14 -17.84 10.17
N GLY A 101 8.21 -17.24 8.96
CA GLY A 101 9.41 -16.56 8.49
C GLY A 101 9.74 -15.30 9.29
N THR A 102 11.04 -15.00 9.38
CA THR A 102 11.58 -13.85 10.10
C THR A 102 12.32 -12.92 9.14
N VAL A 103 12.20 -11.62 9.40
CA VAL A 103 12.98 -10.62 8.67
C VAL A 103 14.45 -10.77 9.06
N PRO A 104 15.40 -10.74 8.12
CA PRO A 104 16.82 -10.81 8.45
C PRO A 104 17.25 -9.76 9.48
N THR A 105 18.13 -10.14 10.41
CA THR A 105 18.61 -9.27 11.49
C THR A 105 19.14 -7.94 10.95
N GLY A 106 18.77 -6.84 11.61
CA GLY A 106 19.21 -5.48 11.24
C GLY A 106 18.47 -4.89 10.03
N LYS A 107 17.44 -5.58 9.51
CA LYS A 107 16.57 -5.07 8.45
C LYS A 107 15.12 -4.94 8.92
N ALA A 108 14.40 -4.05 8.28
CA ALA A 108 12.95 -3.98 8.31
C ALA A 108 12.40 -4.32 6.93
N PHE A 109 11.21 -4.90 6.91
CA PHE A 109 10.53 -5.37 5.71
C PHE A 109 9.29 -4.52 5.44
N ALA A 110 9.21 -3.95 4.24
CA ALA A 110 8.00 -3.37 3.69
C ALA A 110 7.58 -4.20 2.46
N PRO A 111 6.40 -4.85 2.48
CA PRO A 111 5.96 -5.67 1.36
C PRO A 111 5.68 -4.81 0.13
N ALA A 112 5.68 -5.43 -1.05
CA ALA A 112 5.10 -4.79 -2.23
C ALA A 112 3.61 -4.49 -1.97
N LEU A 113 3.13 -3.33 -2.43
CA LEU A 113 1.77 -2.87 -2.20
C LEU A 113 1.05 -2.60 -3.52
N TRP A 114 -0.15 -3.16 -3.66
CA TRP A 114 -1.12 -2.73 -4.65
C TRP A 114 -2.09 -1.75 -3.98
N ILE A 115 -2.24 -0.58 -4.59
CA ILE A 115 -3.08 0.51 -4.09
C ILE A 115 -4.14 0.80 -5.15
N PRO A 116 -5.25 0.03 -5.17
CA PRO A 116 -6.40 0.35 -5.99
C PRO A 116 -7.05 1.64 -5.50
N THR A 117 -7.47 2.50 -6.42
CA THR A 117 -8.34 3.64 -6.13
C THR A 117 -9.67 3.44 -6.84
N LEU A 118 -10.74 3.34 -6.06
CA LEU A 118 -12.12 3.21 -6.52
C LEU A 118 -12.86 4.52 -6.39
N GLY A 119 -13.74 4.81 -7.34
CA GLY A 119 -14.65 5.95 -7.28
C GLY A 119 -16.06 5.54 -7.70
N PRO A 120 -17.05 6.41 -7.50
CA PRO A 120 -18.38 6.19 -8.09
C PRO A 120 -18.32 6.12 -9.62
N ALA A 121 -19.32 5.50 -10.24
CA ALA A 121 -19.45 5.41 -11.70
C ALA A 121 -19.38 6.76 -12.43
N GLU A 122 -19.82 7.84 -11.78
CA GLU A 122 -19.65 9.19 -12.26
C GLU A 122 -18.81 10.00 -11.27
N LEU A 123 -17.59 10.34 -11.67
CA LEU A 123 -16.71 11.16 -10.86
C LEU A 123 -17.12 12.63 -10.93
N VAL A 124 -17.83 13.09 -9.90
CA VAL A 124 -18.11 14.52 -9.72
C VAL A 124 -16.88 15.20 -9.11
N TYR A 125 -16.21 16.01 -9.90
CA TYR A 125 -15.04 16.77 -9.46
C TYR A 125 -15.45 18.09 -8.80
N SER A 126 -15.01 18.30 -7.57
CA SER A 126 -15.08 19.59 -6.89
C SER A 126 -13.76 20.36 -7.01
N SER A 127 -13.87 21.67 -7.17
CA SER A 127 -12.74 22.57 -6.95
C SER A 127 -12.53 22.74 -5.44
N GLY A 128 -11.28 22.63 -5.00
CA GLY A 128 -10.89 22.88 -3.63
C GLY A 128 -9.50 23.50 -3.57
N THR A 129 -9.04 23.75 -2.35
CA THR A 129 -7.69 24.22 -2.08
C THR A 129 -7.03 23.23 -1.13
N SER A 130 -5.84 22.76 -1.48
CA SER A 130 -5.05 21.85 -0.64
C SER A 130 -4.81 22.45 0.73
N ALA A 131 -5.23 21.76 1.79
CA ALA A 131 -4.95 22.17 3.17
C ALA A 131 -3.44 22.18 3.47
N PHE A 132 -2.65 21.37 2.76
CA PHE A 132 -1.21 21.20 2.97
C PHE A 132 -0.37 22.25 2.24
N THR A 133 -0.80 22.65 1.04
CA THR A 133 0.02 23.47 0.14
C THR A 133 -0.67 24.74 -0.31
N GLY A 134 -1.96 24.94 -0.05
CA GLY A 134 -2.70 26.12 -0.51
C GLY A 134 -2.95 26.18 -2.01
N ARG A 135 -2.53 25.17 -2.78
CA ARG A 135 -2.77 25.10 -4.22
C ARG A 135 -4.22 24.75 -4.52
N ASN A 136 -4.80 25.37 -5.54
CA ASN A 136 -6.09 24.94 -6.06
C ASN A 136 -5.96 23.52 -6.61
N THR A 137 -6.85 22.65 -6.16
CA THR A 137 -6.93 21.25 -6.56
C THR A 137 -8.31 20.96 -7.12
N ARG A 138 -8.38 20.04 -8.06
CA ARG A 138 -9.63 19.45 -8.53
C ARG A 138 -9.65 18.01 -8.04
N SER A 139 -10.62 17.67 -7.19
CA SER A 139 -10.70 16.36 -6.52
C SER A 139 -12.06 15.73 -6.71
N ALA A 140 -12.10 14.41 -6.83
CA ALA A 140 -13.33 13.62 -6.76
C ALA A 140 -13.27 12.73 -5.51
N ASN A 141 -14.44 12.37 -4.98
CA ASN A 141 -14.53 11.48 -3.82
C ASN A 141 -14.20 10.04 -4.24
N THR A 142 -13.00 9.58 -3.90
CA THR A 142 -12.54 8.21 -4.15
C THR A 142 -12.19 7.50 -2.84
N ARG A 143 -11.93 6.21 -2.92
CA ARG A 143 -11.40 5.37 -1.83
C ARG A 143 -10.16 4.66 -2.34
N SER A 144 -9.12 4.65 -1.54
CA SER A 144 -7.88 3.92 -1.82
C SER A 144 -7.44 3.14 -0.59
N GLY A 145 -6.84 1.99 -0.80
CA GLY A 145 -6.33 1.16 0.28
C GLY A 145 -5.07 0.45 -0.15
N SER A 146 -4.10 0.33 0.75
CA SER A 146 -2.84 -0.37 0.49
C SER A 146 -3.00 -1.85 0.84
N ILE A 147 -2.90 -2.71 -0.17
CA ILE A 147 -3.04 -4.15 -0.05
C ILE A 147 -1.68 -4.78 -0.35
N PRO A 148 -1.06 -5.51 0.60
CA PRO A 148 0.21 -6.18 0.36
C PRO A 148 0.04 -7.31 -0.66
N PHE A 149 1.10 -7.61 -1.42
CA PHE A 149 1.15 -8.81 -2.24
C PHE A 149 2.58 -9.38 -2.23
N GLY A 150 2.70 -10.65 -2.59
CA GLY A 150 3.98 -11.33 -2.73
C GLY A 150 3.97 -12.32 -3.88
N ARG A 151 5.02 -13.14 -3.95
CA ARG A 151 5.14 -14.19 -4.96
C ARG A 151 3.97 -15.14 -4.90
N ASN A 152 3.52 -15.59 -6.06
CA ASN A 152 2.43 -16.55 -6.18
C ASN A 152 2.55 -17.38 -7.46
N THR A 153 1.74 -18.43 -7.55
CA THR A 153 1.60 -19.23 -8.76
C THR A 153 0.13 -19.51 -9.04
N GLY A 154 -0.20 -19.76 -10.31
CA GLY A 154 -1.54 -20.19 -10.72
C GLY A 154 -1.87 -19.74 -12.13
N ALA A 155 -2.98 -20.23 -12.67
CA ALA A 155 -3.38 -20.02 -14.07
C ALA A 155 -3.56 -18.56 -14.51
N ASN A 156 -3.57 -17.60 -13.58
CA ASN A 156 -3.75 -16.17 -13.87
C ASN A 156 -2.52 -15.33 -13.50
N ILE A 157 -1.41 -15.98 -13.10
CA ILE A 157 -0.13 -15.31 -12.87
C ILE A 157 0.77 -15.71 -14.03
N ASN A 158 1.04 -14.76 -14.90
CA ASN A 158 1.79 -14.98 -16.12
C ASN A 158 3.13 -14.24 -16.04
N ASP A 159 4.16 -14.85 -16.62
CA ASP A 159 5.45 -14.23 -16.86
C ASP A 159 5.22 -12.95 -17.67
N ALA A 160 5.67 -11.81 -17.15
CA ALA A 160 5.40 -10.51 -17.76
C ALA A 160 6.10 -10.34 -19.13
N LYS A 161 7.13 -11.14 -19.42
CA LYS A 161 7.89 -11.10 -20.67
C LYS A 161 7.32 -12.07 -21.70
N THR A 162 7.01 -13.31 -21.33
CA THR A 162 6.57 -14.33 -22.29
C THR A 162 5.06 -14.44 -22.39
N GLY A 163 4.33 -14.06 -21.34
CA GLY A 163 2.89 -14.24 -21.23
C GLY A 163 2.46 -15.65 -20.81
N ASP A 164 3.42 -16.57 -20.65
CA ASP A 164 3.16 -17.94 -20.20
C ASP A 164 2.84 -18.00 -18.70
N ALA A 165 2.17 -19.04 -18.26
CA ALA A 165 1.91 -19.23 -16.82
C ALA A 165 3.21 -19.42 -16.04
N VAL A 166 3.34 -18.74 -14.90
CA VAL A 166 4.52 -18.86 -14.04
C VAL A 166 4.58 -20.26 -13.43
N ALA A 167 5.69 -20.97 -13.69
CA ALA A 167 5.83 -22.39 -13.37
C ALA A 167 6.04 -22.69 -11.86
N SER A 168 6.55 -21.73 -11.08
CA SER A 168 6.84 -21.92 -9.65
C SER A 168 6.91 -20.61 -8.88
N ILE A 169 6.78 -20.67 -7.55
CA ILE A 169 6.87 -19.47 -6.68
C ILE A 169 8.25 -18.81 -6.81
N ALA A 170 9.30 -19.61 -6.98
CA ALA A 170 10.66 -19.11 -7.16
C ALA A 170 10.85 -18.36 -8.49
N ALA A 171 10.15 -18.79 -9.54
CA ALA A 171 10.17 -18.14 -10.85
C ALA A 171 9.32 -16.86 -10.90
N CYS A 172 8.33 -16.73 -10.01
CA CYS A 172 7.48 -15.55 -9.93
C CYS A 172 8.23 -14.33 -9.41
N ASP A 173 8.35 -13.29 -10.22
CA ASP A 173 8.89 -12.00 -9.81
C ASP A 173 7.81 -10.92 -9.56
N GLU A 174 8.24 -9.73 -9.12
CA GLU A 174 7.32 -8.64 -8.78
C GLU A 174 6.58 -8.12 -10.02
N GLU A 175 7.22 -8.15 -11.19
CA GLU A 175 6.67 -7.65 -12.45
C GLU A 175 5.59 -8.60 -12.99
N ASP A 176 5.78 -9.91 -12.84
CA ASP A 176 4.78 -10.94 -13.16
C ASP A 176 3.49 -10.71 -12.37
N MET A 177 3.62 -10.55 -11.05
CA MET A 177 2.50 -10.29 -10.15
C MET A 177 1.83 -8.96 -10.47
N ARG A 178 2.62 -7.90 -10.67
CA ARG A 178 2.09 -6.59 -11.03
C ARG A 178 1.27 -6.66 -12.30
N THR A 179 1.84 -7.16 -13.39
CA THR A 179 1.19 -7.24 -14.70
C THR A 179 -0.09 -8.08 -14.64
N SER A 180 -0.04 -9.19 -13.91
CA SER A 180 -1.20 -10.07 -13.71
C SER A 180 -2.33 -9.39 -12.93
N LEU A 181 -2.02 -8.71 -11.81
CA LEU A 181 -2.99 -7.94 -11.03
C LEU A 181 -3.56 -6.77 -11.82
N GLU A 182 -2.73 -6.11 -12.63
CA GLU A 182 -3.15 -5.05 -13.53
C GLU A 182 -4.17 -5.53 -14.56
N ASN A 183 -3.94 -6.69 -15.16
CA ASN A 183 -4.83 -7.28 -16.17
C ASN A 183 -6.14 -7.75 -15.53
N MET A 184 -6.07 -8.40 -14.37
CA MET A 184 -7.25 -8.81 -13.59
C MET A 184 -8.11 -7.60 -13.20
N ALA A 185 -7.51 -6.55 -12.66
CA ALA A 185 -8.24 -5.34 -12.28
C ALA A 185 -8.84 -4.60 -13.48
N ALA A 186 -8.16 -4.62 -14.63
CA ALA A 186 -8.69 -4.03 -15.87
C ALA A 186 -9.88 -4.83 -16.44
N ALA A 187 -9.83 -6.17 -16.35
CA ALA A 187 -10.93 -7.03 -16.76
C ALA A 187 -12.17 -6.87 -15.86
N ASP A 188 -11.97 -6.79 -14.54
CA ASP A 188 -13.07 -6.49 -13.61
C ASP A 188 -13.65 -5.08 -13.87
N ALA A 189 -12.79 -4.10 -14.15
CA ALA A 189 -13.24 -2.74 -14.44
C ALA A 189 -14.07 -2.62 -15.72
N SER A 190 -13.73 -3.39 -16.77
CA SER A 190 -14.49 -3.41 -18.03
C SER A 190 -15.81 -4.19 -17.91
N GLY A 191 -15.87 -5.20 -17.04
CA GLY A 191 -17.09 -5.92 -16.69
C GLY A 191 -18.01 -5.15 -15.72
N GLY A 192 -17.51 -4.08 -15.10
CA GLY A 192 -18.17 -3.35 -14.02
C GLY A 192 -17.88 -3.96 -12.66
N LEU A 193 -17.44 -3.13 -11.70
CA LEU A 193 -17.14 -3.60 -10.34
C LEU A 193 -18.42 -3.81 -9.53
N GLU A 194 -18.33 -4.72 -8.56
CA GLU A 194 -19.45 -4.97 -7.65
C GLU A 194 -19.83 -3.71 -6.85
N GLY A 195 -21.11 -3.35 -6.89
CA GLY A 195 -21.64 -2.17 -6.21
C GLY A 195 -21.58 -0.88 -7.04
N GLY A 196 -21.26 -0.96 -8.34
CA GLY A 196 -21.31 0.19 -9.25
C GLY A 196 -20.13 1.15 -9.10
N ASP A 197 -19.06 0.71 -8.43
CA ASP A 197 -17.81 1.45 -8.37
C ASP A 197 -17.07 1.36 -9.72
N GLN A 198 -16.23 2.35 -10.01
CA GLN A 198 -15.31 2.36 -11.14
C GLN A 198 -13.86 2.33 -10.66
N TYR A 199 -13.02 1.64 -11.43
CA TYR A 199 -11.59 1.60 -11.18
C TYR A 199 -10.91 2.85 -11.73
N VAL A 200 -10.42 3.72 -10.84
CA VAL A 200 -9.93 5.05 -11.22
C VAL A 200 -8.43 5.03 -11.50
N THR A 201 -7.65 4.46 -10.58
CA THR A 201 -6.20 4.31 -10.78
C THR A 201 -5.66 3.08 -10.05
N LYS A 202 -4.53 2.60 -10.58
CA LYS A 202 -3.71 1.54 -9.99
C LYS A 202 -2.35 2.11 -9.64
N THR A 203 -1.96 1.99 -8.37
CA THR A 203 -0.62 2.36 -7.93
C THR A 203 0.05 1.15 -7.31
N PHE A 204 1.26 0.85 -7.76
CA PHE A 204 2.12 -0.16 -7.14
C PHE A 204 3.27 0.52 -6.42
N LEU A 205 3.59 0.00 -5.24
CA LEU A 205 4.83 0.29 -4.52
C LEU A 205 5.65 -0.99 -4.47
N PRO A 206 6.95 -0.92 -4.81
CA PRO A 206 7.80 -2.10 -4.79
C PRO A 206 8.06 -2.56 -3.36
N GLU A 207 8.52 -3.80 -3.24
CA GLU A 207 9.04 -4.31 -1.98
C GLU A 207 10.32 -3.57 -1.57
N GLU A 208 10.49 -3.32 -0.28
CA GLU A 208 11.70 -2.70 0.27
C GLU A 208 12.20 -3.43 1.52
N PHE A 209 13.51 -3.70 1.54
CA PHE A 209 14.26 -4.05 2.75
C PHE A 209 15.16 -2.88 3.10
N TYR A 210 14.88 -2.19 4.20
CA TYR A 210 15.72 -1.08 4.67
C TYR A 210 16.46 -1.47 5.94
N GLN A 211 17.69 -0.97 6.05
CA GLN A 211 18.52 -1.19 7.23
C GLN A 211 17.92 -0.41 8.40
N ILE A 212 17.75 -1.09 9.53
CA ILE A 212 17.46 -0.41 10.78
C ILE A 212 18.80 0.17 11.24
N SER A 213 19.02 1.46 11.04
CA SER A 213 20.15 2.14 11.69
C SER A 213 19.99 1.96 13.20
N GLN A 214 20.95 1.34 13.86
CA GLN A 214 20.99 1.14 15.31
C GLN A 214 21.22 2.45 16.11
N ASP A 215 20.91 3.62 15.54
CA ASP A 215 21.08 4.92 16.18
C ASP A 215 19.75 5.44 16.73
N VAL A 216 19.14 4.69 17.65
CA VAL A 216 18.25 5.23 18.68
C VAL A 216 18.54 4.49 20.00
N THR A 217 19.80 4.52 20.40
CA THR A 217 20.21 4.19 21.79
C THR A 217 20.98 5.36 22.42
N ALA A 218 20.71 6.58 21.96
CA ALA A 218 21.17 7.81 22.59
C ALA A 218 19.96 8.73 22.77
N GLU A 219 19.75 9.18 24.00
CA GLU A 219 18.66 10.07 24.47
C GLU A 219 17.29 9.40 24.75
N ILE A 220 17.31 8.29 25.49
CA ILE A 220 16.32 8.08 26.57
C ILE A 220 17.07 8.27 27.90
N GLY A 221 17.66 9.45 28.06
CA GLY A 221 18.08 10.01 29.32
C GLY A 221 17.53 11.42 29.32
N ASP A 222 16.75 11.77 30.35
CA ASP A 222 16.30 13.13 30.66
C ASP A 222 15.07 13.71 29.93
N TYR A 223 14.03 12.91 29.72
CA TYR A 223 12.65 13.44 29.78
C TYR A 223 11.86 12.73 30.87
N ALA A 224 12.21 13.04 32.13
CA ALA A 224 11.26 12.89 33.22
C ALA A 224 10.10 13.88 32.96
N PRO A 225 8.83 13.45 32.94
CA PRO A 225 7.72 14.39 32.88
C PRO A 225 7.77 15.26 34.14
N ALA A 226 7.84 16.58 33.95
CA ALA A 226 7.68 17.52 35.05
C ALA A 226 6.36 17.22 35.77
N ALA A 227 6.42 17.06 37.10
CA ALA A 227 5.26 16.82 37.93
C ALA A 227 4.20 17.92 37.69
N PRO A 228 2.90 17.60 37.70
CA PRO A 228 1.87 18.60 37.59
C PRO A 228 1.95 19.54 38.81
N VAL A 229 2.15 20.83 38.54
CA VAL A 229 1.94 21.89 39.53
C VAL A 229 0.42 22.06 39.64
N TYR A 230 -0.11 21.75 40.83
CA TYR A 230 -1.47 22.08 41.22
C TYR A 230 -1.56 23.55 41.66
#